data_AF-A0A2E9JCQ5-F1
#
_entry.id   AF-A0A2E9JCQ5-F1
#
_cell.length_a   1.000
_cell.length_b   1.000
_cell.length_c   1.000
_cell.angle_alpha   90.00
_cell.angle_beta   90.00
_cell.angle_gamma   90.00
#
_symmetry.space_group_name_H-M   'P 1'
#
loop_
_entity.id
_entity.type
_entity.pdbx_description
1 polymer ?
#
loop_
_entity_poly.entity_id
_entity_poly.type
_entity_poly.pdbx_seq_one_letter_code
_entity_poly.pdbx_strand_id
1 'polypeptide(L)'
;MDNKERNKIVRSFNSKWKYRYDKEQYGMNDAWKIIYSEDEKGKLVGDCEDYALSILWRLSGESHLKMWWLLLTHQAGICLVGPSKWKVSHAVLRYKGEWVDNWTKKFGPKSAIEKNHTFHIFYGYGWAYITAFKMVISKIVRTIKD
;
A
#
# COMPACT_ATOMS: atom_id res chain seq x y z
N MET A 1 -16.26 5.83 9.00
CA MET A 1 -15.83 6.43 7.74
C MET A 1 -16.76 5.98 6.65
N ASP A 2 -17.45 6.93 6.04
CA ASP A 2 -18.32 6.71 4.89
C ASP A 2 -17.51 6.70 3.57
N ASN A 3 -18.19 6.45 2.46
CA ASN A 3 -17.56 6.40 1.14
C ASN A 3 -17.00 7.75 0.68
N LYS A 4 -17.64 8.87 1.05
CA LYS A 4 -17.24 10.22 0.64
C LYS A 4 -15.94 10.62 1.33
N GLU A 5 -15.83 10.37 2.63
CA GLU A 5 -14.66 10.65 3.45
C GLU A 5 -13.45 9.82 2.98
N ARG A 6 -13.63 8.51 2.82
CA ARG A 6 -12.60 7.60 2.28
C ARG A 6 -12.09 8.05 0.91
N ASN A 7 -12.98 8.43 0.00
CA ASN A 7 -12.61 8.89 -1.33
C ASN A 7 -11.90 10.24 -1.30
N LYS A 8 -12.26 11.12 -0.36
CA LYS A 8 -11.55 12.39 -0.15
C LYS A 8 -10.10 12.13 0.27
N ILE A 9 -9.86 11.19 1.20
CA ILE A 9 -8.50 10.81 1.63
C ILE A 9 -7.65 10.36 0.44
N VAL A 10 -8.16 9.46 -0.39
CA VAL A 10 -7.45 8.98 -1.59
C VAL A 10 -7.16 10.13 -2.55
N ARG A 11 -8.13 11.00 -2.83
CA ARG A 11 -7.95 12.17 -3.71
C ARG A 11 -6.89 13.14 -3.17
N SER A 12 -6.95 13.47 -1.88
CA SER A 12 -5.98 14.37 -1.23
C SER A 12 -4.57 13.80 -1.21
N PHE A 13 -4.41 12.49 -1.00
CA PHE A 13 -3.11 11.83 -1.11
C PHE A 13 -2.60 11.88 -2.56
N ASN A 14 -3.47 11.55 -3.53
CA ASN A 14 -3.12 11.52 -4.95
C ASN A 14 -2.71 12.87 -5.54
N SER A 15 -3.23 14.00 -5.03
CA SER A 15 -2.80 15.33 -5.49
C SER A 15 -1.33 15.63 -5.19
N LYS A 16 -0.73 14.90 -4.24
CA LYS A 16 0.66 15.06 -3.80
C LYS A 16 1.52 13.84 -4.14
N TRP A 17 0.90 12.74 -4.55
CA TRP A 17 1.59 11.48 -4.86
C TRP A 17 2.53 11.61 -6.07
N LYS A 18 3.75 11.10 -5.90
CA LYS A 18 4.72 10.93 -6.98
C LYS A 18 5.34 9.54 -6.88
N TYR A 19 5.16 8.74 -7.93
CA TYR A 19 5.76 7.42 -8.00
C TYR A 19 7.27 7.51 -8.20
N ARG A 20 8.02 6.67 -7.50
CA ARG A 20 9.47 6.47 -7.64
C ARG A 20 9.78 5.00 -7.42
N TYR A 21 10.67 4.42 -8.23
CA TYR A 21 11.08 3.03 -8.07
C TYR A 21 12.06 2.87 -6.92
N ASP A 22 11.91 1.78 -6.18
CA ASP A 22 12.71 1.41 -5.01
C ASP A 22 14.21 1.22 -5.32
N LYS A 23 14.51 0.68 -6.52
CA LYS A 23 15.88 0.55 -7.05
C LYS A 23 16.61 1.89 -7.12
N GLU A 24 15.89 2.98 -7.35
CA GLU A 24 16.44 4.35 -7.44
C GLU A 24 16.64 5.00 -6.06
N GLN A 25 16.04 4.44 -5.00
CA GLN A 25 16.00 5.06 -3.67
C GLN A 25 16.90 4.35 -2.64
N TYR A 26 16.99 3.01 -2.67
CA TYR A 26 17.70 2.22 -1.65
C TYR A 26 18.61 1.12 -2.22
N GLY A 27 18.75 1.05 -3.55
CA GLY A 27 19.54 0.01 -4.24
C GLY A 27 19.01 -1.41 -4.02
N MET A 28 17.73 -1.58 -3.65
CA MET A 28 17.05 -2.86 -3.46
C MET A 28 15.57 -2.76 -3.87
N ASN A 29 14.97 -3.91 -4.15
CA ASN A 29 13.53 -4.07 -4.33
C ASN A 29 12.91 -4.39 -2.95
N ASP A 30 11.84 -3.71 -2.52
CA ASP A 30 10.96 -3.98 -1.36
C ASP A 30 11.26 -3.21 -0.04
N ALA A 31 11.25 -1.89 -0.05
CA ALA A 31 11.40 -1.03 1.13
C ALA A 31 10.05 -0.48 1.66
N TRP A 32 9.21 -1.37 2.19
CA TRP A 32 7.88 -1.08 2.71
C TRP A 32 7.90 -0.05 3.85
N LYS A 33 7.29 1.11 3.64
CA LYS A 33 7.12 2.14 4.66
C LYS A 33 5.80 2.90 4.51
N ILE A 34 5.46 3.61 5.59
CA ILE A 34 4.37 4.59 5.56
C ILE A 34 5.01 5.96 5.31
N ILE A 35 4.45 6.70 4.35
CA ILE A 35 4.86 8.07 4.05
C ILE A 35 4.01 9.01 4.89
N TYR A 36 4.63 9.52 5.95
CA TYR A 36 3.99 10.43 6.91
C TYR A 36 3.96 11.87 6.40
N SER A 37 5.01 12.32 5.71
CA SER A 37 5.19 13.71 5.29
C SER A 37 5.63 13.83 3.84
N GLU A 38 5.44 15.02 3.28
CA GLU A 38 5.96 15.42 1.97
C GLU A 38 7.48 15.58 1.98
N ASP A 39 8.10 15.44 0.81
CA ASP A 39 9.48 15.85 0.56
C ASP A 39 9.62 17.38 0.47
N GLU A 40 10.85 17.84 0.23
CA GLU A 40 11.18 19.26 0.04
C GLU A 40 10.40 19.95 -1.10
N LYS A 41 9.79 19.17 -2.01
CA LYS A 41 9.02 19.64 -3.17
C LYS A 41 7.50 19.52 -2.95
N GLY A 42 7.07 19.24 -1.72
CA GLY A 42 5.65 19.07 -1.39
C GLY A 42 5.05 17.79 -1.99
N LYS A 43 5.86 16.72 -2.19
CA LYS A 43 5.42 15.45 -2.77
C LYS A 43 5.49 14.30 -1.78
N LEU A 44 4.50 13.41 -1.85
CA LEU A 44 4.51 12.12 -1.16
C LEU A 44 5.13 11.11 -2.13
N VAL A 45 6.38 10.70 -1.87
CA VAL A 45 7.20 9.91 -2.81
C VAL A 45 7.40 8.49 -2.30
N GLY A 46 7.07 7.51 -3.15
CA GLY A 46 7.30 6.09 -2.91
C GLY A 46 6.81 5.23 -4.08
N ASP A 47 6.69 3.94 -3.84
CA ASP A 47 6.23 2.92 -4.81
C ASP A 47 4.83 2.38 -4.46
N CYS A 48 4.48 1.17 -4.92
CA CYS A 48 3.14 0.63 -4.81
C CYS A 48 2.79 0.17 -3.39
N GLU A 49 3.70 -0.46 -2.65
CA GLU A 49 3.49 -0.83 -1.24
C GLU A 49 3.41 0.41 -0.36
N ASP A 50 4.26 1.41 -0.60
CA ASP A 50 4.28 2.66 0.15
C ASP A 50 2.96 3.39 -0.03
N TYR A 51 2.42 3.41 -1.25
CA TYR A 51 1.09 3.94 -1.53
C TYR A 51 0.02 3.23 -0.71
N ALA A 52 -0.03 1.90 -0.79
CA ALA A 52 -1.06 1.10 -0.14
C ALA A 52 -1.04 1.26 1.40
N LEU A 53 0.16 1.23 1.99
CA LEU A 53 0.37 1.45 3.43
C LEU A 53 -0.01 2.87 3.85
N SER A 54 0.38 3.88 3.07
CA SER A 54 0.15 5.29 3.39
C SER A 54 -1.32 5.67 3.29
N ILE A 55 -2.06 5.11 2.34
CA ILE A 55 -3.52 5.25 2.27
C ILE A 55 -4.16 4.55 3.46
N LEU A 56 -3.78 3.32 3.79
CA LEU A 56 -4.37 2.59 4.90
C LEU A 56 -4.17 3.31 6.24
N TRP A 57 -2.98 3.85 6.51
CA TRP A 57 -2.71 4.64 7.72
C TRP A 57 -3.65 5.87 7.82
N ARG A 58 -3.88 6.58 6.72
CA ARG A 58 -4.81 7.73 6.67
C ARG A 58 -6.27 7.32 6.83
N LEU A 59 -6.69 6.20 6.22
CA LEU A 59 -8.03 5.62 6.43
C LEU A 59 -8.25 5.16 7.88
N SER A 60 -7.15 4.92 8.59
CA SER A 60 -7.15 4.57 10.01
C SER A 60 -7.16 5.81 10.92
N GLY A 61 -7.34 7.01 10.36
CA GLY A 61 -7.25 8.27 11.09
C GLY A 61 -5.85 8.51 11.63
N GLU A 62 -4.83 8.16 10.84
CA GLU A 62 -3.41 8.38 11.16
C GLU A 62 -2.95 7.65 12.45
N SER A 63 -3.63 6.54 12.77
CA SER A 63 -3.37 5.73 13.96
C SER A 63 -2.86 4.35 13.57
N HIS A 64 -1.63 4.01 14.01
CA HIS A 64 -1.08 2.66 13.84
C HIS A 64 -1.91 1.59 14.53
N LEU A 65 -2.46 1.88 15.71
CA LEU A 65 -3.32 0.94 16.43
C LEU A 65 -4.56 0.57 15.60
N LYS A 66 -5.25 1.58 15.05
CA LYS A 66 -6.42 1.36 14.18
C LYS A 66 -6.02 0.67 12.87
N MET A 67 -4.88 1.03 12.30
CA MET A 67 -4.34 0.41 11.09
C MET A 67 -4.11 -1.10 11.28
N TRP A 68 -3.40 -1.48 12.33
CA TRP A 68 -3.17 -2.89 12.65
C TRP A 68 -4.45 -3.62 13.03
N TRP A 69 -5.38 -2.96 13.74
CA TRP A 69 -6.70 -3.53 14.01
C TRP A 69 -7.46 -3.87 12.72
N LEU A 70 -7.44 -2.99 11.71
CA LEU A 70 -8.08 -3.24 10.43
C LEU A 70 -7.43 -4.41 9.65
N LEU A 71 -6.10 -4.53 9.73
CA LEU A 71 -5.37 -5.65 9.11
C LEU A 71 -5.68 -6.98 9.82
N LEU A 72 -5.64 -6.99 11.16
CA LEU A 72 -5.89 -8.18 11.98
C LEU A 72 -7.34 -8.66 11.91
N THR A 73 -8.31 -7.74 11.83
CA THR A 73 -9.73 -8.07 11.67
C THR A 73 -10.14 -8.31 10.21
N HIS A 74 -9.17 -8.36 9.28
CA HIS A 74 -9.40 -8.56 7.85
C HIS A 74 -10.36 -7.54 7.20
N GLN A 75 -10.57 -6.38 7.81
CA GLN A 75 -11.26 -5.27 7.19
C GLN A 75 -10.38 -4.56 6.15
N ALA A 76 -9.06 -4.69 6.27
CA ALA A 76 -8.10 -4.25 5.27
C ALA A 76 -7.09 -5.35 4.93
N GLY A 77 -6.26 -5.12 3.91
CA GLY A 77 -5.11 -5.97 3.58
C GLY A 77 -4.26 -5.38 2.48
N ILE A 78 -2.94 -5.52 2.59
CA ILE A 78 -2.01 -5.16 1.50
C ILE A 78 -1.82 -6.41 0.63
N CYS A 79 -2.54 -6.47 -0.48
CA CYS A 79 -2.60 -7.61 -1.38
C CYS A 79 -1.52 -7.49 -2.46
N LEU A 80 -0.74 -8.55 -2.67
CA LEU A 80 0.23 -8.60 -3.76
C LEU A 80 -0.35 -9.27 -5.00
N VAL A 81 -0.15 -8.63 -6.13
CA VAL A 81 -0.68 -9.03 -7.44
C VAL A 81 0.43 -9.03 -8.47
N GLY A 82 0.23 -9.73 -9.58
CA GLY A 82 1.18 -9.75 -10.69
C GLY A 82 0.66 -10.46 -11.92
N PRO A 83 1.52 -10.83 -12.89
CA PRO A 83 1.10 -11.42 -14.15
C PRO A 83 0.54 -12.85 -14.02
N SER A 84 0.74 -13.51 -12.87
CA SER A 84 0.19 -14.84 -12.58
C SER A 84 0.04 -15.06 -11.07
N LYS A 85 -0.59 -16.17 -10.66
CA LYS A 85 -0.78 -16.53 -9.24
C LYS A 85 0.52 -16.73 -8.45
N TRP A 86 1.67 -16.80 -9.12
CA TRP A 86 2.98 -17.13 -8.53
C TRP A 86 4.02 -16.02 -8.68
N LYS A 87 3.68 -14.92 -9.36
CA LYS A 87 4.57 -13.79 -9.59
C LYS A 87 3.96 -12.54 -8.98
N VAL A 88 4.77 -11.78 -8.25
CA VAL A 88 4.39 -10.49 -7.70
C VAL A 88 5.07 -9.39 -8.53
N SER A 89 4.32 -8.34 -8.85
CA SER A 89 4.86 -7.13 -9.49
C SER A 89 4.21 -5.84 -8.99
N HIS A 90 3.20 -5.92 -8.12
CA HIS A 90 2.44 -4.76 -7.66
C HIS A 90 1.74 -5.02 -6.33
N ALA A 91 1.55 -3.97 -5.54
CA ALA A 91 0.82 -3.99 -4.28
C ALA A 91 -0.48 -3.17 -4.38
N VAL A 92 -1.55 -3.71 -3.80
CA VAL A 92 -2.89 -3.13 -3.84
C VAL A 92 -3.48 -3.14 -2.43
N LEU A 93 -4.14 -2.06 -2.04
CA LEU A 93 -4.87 -2.01 -0.77
C LEU A 93 -6.29 -2.54 -0.96
N ARG A 94 -6.66 -3.56 -0.18
CA ARG A 94 -8.06 -3.91 0.09
C ARG A 94 -8.53 -3.15 1.33
N TYR A 95 -9.70 -2.50 1.27
CA TYR A 95 -10.35 -1.86 2.40
C TYR A 95 -11.86 -2.04 2.31
N LYS A 96 -12.44 -2.73 3.30
CA LYS A 96 -13.87 -3.02 3.45
C LYS A 96 -14.54 -3.55 2.17
N GLY A 97 -13.88 -4.48 1.50
CA GLY A 97 -14.41 -5.14 0.30
C GLY A 97 -14.23 -4.35 -1.01
N GLU A 98 -13.44 -3.27 -1.00
CA GLU A 98 -13.04 -2.56 -2.22
C GLU A 98 -11.52 -2.41 -2.29
N TRP A 99 -11.00 -2.13 -3.49
CA TRP A 99 -9.58 -2.09 -3.78
C TRP A 99 -9.14 -0.74 -4.33
N VAL A 100 -7.94 -0.30 -3.98
CA VAL A 100 -7.29 0.91 -4.49
C VAL A 100 -5.79 0.69 -4.62
N ASP A 101 -5.19 1.30 -5.63
CA ASP A 101 -3.75 1.31 -5.87
C ASP A 101 -3.29 2.65 -6.46
N ASN A 102 -1.98 2.80 -6.66
CA ASN A 102 -1.37 4.00 -7.25
C ASN A 102 -1.64 4.17 -8.75
N TRP A 103 -2.24 3.18 -9.43
CA TRP A 103 -2.56 3.24 -10.86
C TRP A 103 -3.99 3.72 -11.09
N THR A 104 -4.96 3.05 -10.47
CA THR A 104 -6.38 3.38 -10.56
C THR A 104 -6.73 4.62 -9.74
N LYS A 105 -6.01 4.85 -8.62
CA LYS A 105 -6.15 6.05 -7.76
C LYS A 105 -7.57 6.28 -7.24
N LYS A 106 -8.40 5.24 -7.20
CA LYS A 106 -9.78 5.27 -6.71
C LYS A 106 -10.19 3.90 -6.20
N PHE A 107 -11.14 3.86 -5.27
CA PHE A 107 -11.76 2.60 -4.85
C PHE A 107 -12.59 1.99 -5.98
N GLY A 108 -12.51 0.67 -6.10
CA GLY A 108 -13.32 -0.10 -7.04
C GLY A 108 -13.41 -1.58 -6.66
N PRO A 109 -14.18 -2.37 -7.42
CA PRO A 109 -14.33 -3.79 -7.18
C PRO A 109 -13.04 -4.56 -7.49
N LYS A 110 -12.89 -5.76 -6.93
CA LYS A 110 -11.75 -6.66 -7.18
C LYS A 110 -11.50 -6.90 -8.67
N SER A 111 -12.57 -7.03 -9.44
CA SER A 111 -12.53 -7.23 -10.89
C SER A 111 -11.84 -6.09 -11.64
N ALA A 112 -11.81 -4.88 -11.08
CA ALA A 112 -11.07 -3.76 -11.67
C ALA A 112 -9.54 -3.98 -11.62
N ILE A 113 -9.05 -4.62 -10.56
CA ILE A 113 -7.64 -5.02 -10.42
C ILE A 113 -7.37 -6.25 -11.29
N GLU A 114 -8.31 -7.20 -11.31
CA GLU A 114 -8.15 -8.47 -12.05
C GLU A 114 -8.11 -8.31 -13.58
N LYS A 115 -8.53 -7.16 -14.11
CA LYS A 115 -8.39 -6.83 -15.54
C LYS A 115 -6.94 -6.85 -16.02
N ASN A 116 -6.00 -6.44 -15.17
CA ASN A 116 -4.58 -6.30 -15.54
C ASN A 116 -3.65 -7.17 -14.69
N HIS A 117 -4.16 -7.78 -13.60
CA HIS A 117 -3.35 -8.59 -12.69
C HIS A 117 -4.07 -9.83 -12.18
N THR A 118 -3.28 -10.77 -11.69
CA THR A 118 -3.76 -11.91 -10.91
C THR A 118 -3.31 -11.74 -9.46
N PHE A 119 -4.22 -11.98 -8.52
CA PHE A 119 -3.88 -12.03 -7.10
C PHE A 119 -2.98 -13.22 -6.82
N HIS A 120 -1.87 -12.98 -6.13
CA HIS A 120 -0.93 -14.03 -5.77
C HIS A 120 -1.58 -15.05 -4.83
N ILE A 121 -1.27 -16.34 -5.00
CA ILE A 121 -1.93 -17.41 -4.26
C ILE A 121 -1.74 -17.30 -2.74
N PHE A 122 -0.56 -16.91 -2.27
CA PHE A 122 -0.30 -16.68 -0.83
C PHE A 122 -0.49 -15.21 -0.41
N TYR A 123 0.19 -14.29 -1.11
CA TYR A 123 0.24 -12.87 -0.75
C TYR A 123 -0.97 -12.04 -1.20
N GLY A 124 -1.83 -12.58 -2.08
CA GLY A 124 -3.01 -11.88 -2.57
C GLY A 124 -4.11 -11.72 -1.52
N TYR A 125 -4.08 -12.50 -0.43
CA TYR A 125 -5.03 -12.39 0.68
C TYR A 125 -4.77 -11.17 1.58
N GLY A 126 -3.55 -10.61 1.55
CA GLY A 126 -3.19 -9.43 2.34
C GLY A 126 -3.13 -9.68 3.85
N TRP A 127 -2.51 -10.79 4.25
CA TRP A 127 -2.34 -11.18 5.64
C TRP A 127 -1.52 -10.18 6.45
N ALA A 128 -2.02 -9.80 7.64
CA ALA A 128 -1.38 -8.81 8.50
C ALA A 128 0.08 -9.15 8.87
N TYR A 129 0.37 -10.43 9.13
CA TYR A 129 1.72 -10.87 9.51
C TYR A 129 2.74 -10.73 8.36
N ILE A 130 2.30 -10.84 7.10
CA ILE A 130 3.16 -10.64 5.93
C ILE A 130 3.52 -9.16 5.81
N THR A 131 2.53 -8.28 5.98
CA THR A 131 2.76 -6.83 6.04
C THR A 131 3.72 -6.46 7.17
N ALA A 132 3.53 -7.00 8.37
CA ALA A 132 4.42 -6.76 9.50
C ALA A 132 5.85 -7.23 9.22
N PHE A 133 6.01 -8.45 8.71
CA PHE A 133 7.32 -9.01 8.37
C PHE A 133 8.06 -8.17 7.33
N LYS A 134 7.37 -7.78 6.23
CA LYS A 134 7.93 -6.90 5.20
C LYS A 134 8.37 -5.56 5.78
N MET A 135 7.52 -4.89 6.55
CA MET A 135 7.85 -3.61 7.18
C MET A 135 9.04 -3.70 8.15
N VAL A 136 9.17 -4.80 8.92
CA VAL A 136 10.32 -5.02 9.82
C VAL A 136 11.61 -5.20 9.04
N ILE A 137 11.62 -6.04 7.99
CA ILE A 137 12.79 -6.21 7.12
C ILE A 137 13.17 -4.87 6.50
N SER A 138 12.22 -4.14 5.93
CA SER A 138 12.48 -2.85 5.30
C SER A 138 12.99 -1.80 6.30
N LYS A 139 12.62 -1.89 7.59
CA LYS A 139 13.20 -1.04 8.63
C LYS A 139 14.66 -1.41 8.91
N ILE A 140 14.97 -2.69 9.11
CA ILE A 140 16.33 -3.18 9.37
C ILE A 140 17.27 -2.80 8.22
N VAL A 141 16.84 -3.07 6.98
CA VAL A 141 17.64 -2.80 5.78
C VAL A 141 17.97 -1.31 5.64
N ARG A 142 16.99 -0.42 5.87
CA ARG A 142 17.22 1.02 5.82
C ARG A 142 18.23 1.46 6.89
N THR A 143 18.08 0.99 8.12
CA THR A 143 19.01 1.32 9.23
C THR A 143 20.44 0.83 9.00
N ILE A 144 20.66 -0.26 8.25
CA ILE A 144 22.02 -0.76 7.96
C ILE A 144 22.69 0.01 6.81
N LYS A 145 21.90 0.57 5.90
CA LYS A 145 22.41 1.23 4.68
C LYS A 145 22.56 2.75 4.82
N ASP A 146 21.88 3.35 5.80
CA ASP A 146 22.04 4.75 6.21
C ASP A 146 23.30 4.92 7.08
#